data_AF-A0A368FCW4-F1
#
_entry.id   AF-A0A368FCW4-F1
#
_cell.length_a   1.000
_cell.length_b   1.000
_cell.length_c   1.000
_cell.angle_alpha   90.00
_cell.angle_beta   90.00
_cell.angle_gamma   90.00
#
_symmetry.space_group_name_H-M   'P 1'
#
loop_
_entity.id
_entity.type
_entity.pdbx_description
1 polymer ?
#
loop_
_entity_poly.entity_id
_entity_poly.type
_entity_poly.pdbx_seq_one_letter_code
_entity_poly.pdbx_strand_id
1 'polypeptide(L)'
;MADTDTRNGRHVLITSVQNNAVDVIAAKIAQLNSSHIRPVRFVSEKIIADTNRFVQYDLANLLERFHLTHAEQLEEDEIEKFAQFADCRQRLREFVLTGTDPDVMRAEHSELLMLERNTSKLIKQLVDIFIRVYKPNVFLCTVASALNITAPEGLLSDCYERWASVLLDEALMLPEAVLITMLSRFQNSCSTLNGDSKQLPPSSTAPMSG
;
A
#
# COMPACT_ATOMS: atom_id res chain seq x y z
N MET A 1 -13.66 12.98 12.25
CA MET A 1 -13.33 13.40 10.86
C MET A 1 -13.28 12.20 9.93
N ALA A 2 -12.40 11.21 10.16
CA ALA A 2 -12.32 10.01 9.31
C ALA A 2 -13.68 9.30 9.11
N ASP A 3 -14.45 9.07 10.18
CA ASP A 3 -15.78 8.41 10.09
C ASP A 3 -16.85 9.21 9.33
N THR A 4 -16.73 10.54 9.25
CA THR A 4 -17.68 11.39 8.55
C THR A 4 -17.39 11.41 7.05
N ASP A 5 -16.11 11.42 6.67
CA ASP A 5 -15.66 11.41 5.28
C ASP A 5 -15.82 10.03 4.62
N THR A 6 -15.60 8.94 5.37
CA THR A 6 -15.80 7.56 4.90
C THR A 6 -17.25 7.27 4.54
N ARG A 7 -18.22 7.91 5.22
CA ARG A 7 -19.66 7.83 4.92
C ARG A 7 -20.03 8.51 3.59
N ASN A 8 -19.24 9.49 3.15
CA ASN A 8 -19.45 10.22 1.90
C ASN A 8 -18.72 9.60 0.71
N GLY A 9 -18.17 8.39 0.84
CA GLY A 9 -17.40 7.72 -0.22
C GLY A 9 -16.06 8.41 -0.54
N ARG A 10 -15.58 9.29 0.34
CA ARG A 10 -14.28 9.94 0.19
C ARG A 10 -13.17 9.09 0.80
N HIS A 11 -11.98 9.22 0.23
CA HIS A 11 -10.80 8.49 0.66
C HIS A 11 -10.05 9.25 1.76
N VAL A 12 -9.58 8.52 2.76
CA VAL A 12 -8.67 9.00 3.79
C VAL A 12 -7.33 8.32 3.58
N LEU A 13 -6.26 9.10 3.44
CA LEU A 13 -4.89 8.58 3.46
C LEU A 13 -4.35 8.70 4.88
N ILE A 14 -3.76 7.63 5.38
CA ILE A 14 -3.00 7.61 6.63
C ILE A 14 -1.59 7.11 6.30
N THR A 15 -0.60 7.94 6.61
CA THR A 15 0.77 7.69 6.21
C THR A 15 1.77 8.04 7.30
N SER A 16 2.89 7.32 7.32
CA SER A 16 4.02 7.57 8.22
C SER A 16 5.34 7.33 7.49
N VAL A 17 6.45 7.81 8.05
CA VAL A 17 7.78 7.54 7.52
C VAL A 17 8.14 6.06 7.67
N GLN A 18 7.76 5.45 8.79
CA GLN A 18 8.16 4.08 9.14
C GLN A 18 7.01 3.07 8.98
N ASN A 19 7.35 1.83 8.59
CA ASN A 19 6.35 0.77 8.40
C ASN A 19 5.70 0.32 9.72
N ASN A 20 6.48 0.22 10.79
CA ASN A 20 6.00 -0.13 12.15
C ASN A 20 4.94 0.86 12.67
N ALA A 21 5.08 2.16 12.41
CA ALA A 21 4.08 3.16 12.78
C ALA A 21 2.76 2.89 12.03
N VAL A 22 2.85 2.57 10.73
CA VAL A 22 1.68 2.17 9.93
C VAL A 22 1.06 0.87 10.46
N ASP A 23 1.85 -0.12 10.91
CA ASP A 23 1.35 -1.35 11.55
C ASP A 23 0.52 -1.05 12.79
N VAL A 24 1.05 -0.20 13.69
CA VAL A 24 0.38 0.17 14.94
C VAL A 24 -0.94 0.86 14.65
N ILE A 25 -0.98 1.75 13.67
CA ILE A 25 -2.21 2.41 13.23
C ILE A 25 -3.19 1.39 12.64
N ALA A 26 -2.73 0.49 11.78
CA ALA A 26 -3.55 -0.56 11.19
C ALA A 26 -4.19 -1.47 12.25
N ALA A 27 -3.40 -1.87 13.26
CA ALA A 27 -3.89 -2.67 14.38
C ALA A 27 -4.95 -1.92 15.22
N LYS A 28 -4.77 -0.61 15.44
CA LYS A 28 -5.78 0.23 16.11
C LYS A 28 -7.06 0.33 15.29
N ILE A 29 -6.97 0.48 13.97
CA ILE A 29 -8.15 0.49 13.09
C ILE A 29 -8.91 -0.84 13.20
N ALA A 30 -8.21 -1.97 13.27
CA ALA A 30 -8.84 -3.27 13.46
C ALA A 30 -9.60 -3.37 14.80
N GLN A 31 -9.05 -2.78 15.87
CA GLN A 31 -9.71 -2.74 17.18
C GLN A 31 -10.99 -1.90 17.20
N LEU A 32 -11.13 -0.90 16.32
CA LEU A 32 -12.36 -0.11 16.21
C LEU A 32 -13.53 -0.97 15.72
N ASN A 33 -13.26 -2.06 15.00
CA ASN A 33 -14.25 -3.02 14.48
C ASN A 33 -15.46 -2.34 13.79
N SER A 34 -15.20 -1.26 13.06
CA SER A 34 -16.22 -0.49 12.35
C SER A 34 -16.49 -1.11 10.98
N SER A 35 -17.74 -1.48 10.71
CA SER A 35 -18.17 -2.02 9.40
C SER A 35 -18.09 -0.99 8.27
N HIS A 36 -17.98 0.29 8.60
CA HIS A 36 -17.88 1.38 7.62
C HIS A 36 -16.43 1.65 7.19
N ILE A 37 -15.44 1.17 7.93
CA ILE A 37 -14.02 1.36 7.61
C ILE A 37 -13.54 0.16 6.81
N ARG A 38 -13.11 0.40 5.57
CA ARG A 38 -12.54 -0.60 4.66
C ARG A 38 -11.11 -0.20 4.36
N PRO A 39 -10.17 -0.56 5.25
CA PRO A 39 -8.79 -0.16 5.13
C PRO A 39 -8.05 -1.07 4.15
N VAL A 40 -7.16 -0.46 3.36
CA VAL A 40 -6.22 -1.16 2.50
C VAL A 40 -4.82 -0.60 2.74
N ARG A 41 -3.84 -1.50 2.87
CA ARG A 41 -2.47 -1.18 3.16
C ARG A 41 -1.55 -1.46 1.98
N PHE A 42 -0.85 -0.44 1.51
CA PHE A 42 0.16 -0.55 0.47
C PHE A 42 1.53 -0.69 1.13
N VAL A 43 2.14 -1.86 0.95
CA VAL A 43 3.48 -2.18 1.43
C VAL A 43 4.32 -2.61 0.25
N SER A 44 5.56 -2.12 0.20
CA SER A 44 6.53 -2.57 -0.82
C SER A 44 6.88 -4.03 -0.60
N GLU A 45 6.94 -4.82 -1.68
CA GLU A 45 7.20 -6.27 -1.58
C GLU A 45 8.54 -6.61 -0.94
N LYS A 46 9.52 -5.69 -1.02
CA LYS A 46 10.85 -5.83 -0.39
C LYS A 46 10.81 -5.92 1.14
N ILE A 47 9.68 -5.56 1.77
CA ILE A 47 9.49 -5.51 3.23
C ILE A 47 8.62 -6.69 3.72
N ILE A 48 8.10 -7.53 2.80
CA ILE A 48 7.23 -8.66 3.12
C ILE A 48 7.95 -9.77 3.92
N ALA A 49 9.28 -9.74 3.98
CA ALA A 49 10.10 -10.70 4.73
C ALA A 49 10.07 -10.54 6.27
N ASP A 50 9.47 -9.47 6.80
CA ASP A 50 9.39 -9.24 8.26
C ASP A 50 8.22 -10.01 8.88
N THR A 51 8.52 -10.95 9.79
CA THR A 51 7.57 -11.89 10.39
C THR A 51 6.67 -11.28 11.48
N ASN A 52 7.00 -10.11 12.01
CA ASN A 52 6.21 -9.45 13.07
C ASN A 52 5.24 -8.37 12.56
N ARG A 53 4.93 -8.37 11.26
CA ARG A 53 4.13 -7.34 10.62
C ARG A 53 2.63 -7.55 10.78
N PHE A 54 1.87 -6.46 10.91
CA PHE A 54 0.41 -6.50 10.80
C PHE A 54 -0.02 -6.62 9.34
N VAL A 55 -0.53 -7.78 8.95
CA VAL A 55 -0.76 -8.17 7.54
C VAL A 55 -2.23 -8.19 7.08
N GLN A 56 -3.18 -7.99 8.00
CA GLN A 56 -4.62 -8.17 7.73
C GLN A 56 -5.13 -7.28 6.59
N TYR A 57 -4.63 -6.05 6.49
CA TYR A 57 -5.08 -5.06 5.50
C TYR A 57 -4.15 -4.94 4.31
N ASP A 58 -3.10 -5.76 4.20
CA ASP A 58 -2.19 -5.69 3.07
C ASP A 58 -2.91 -5.95 1.76
N LEU A 59 -2.80 -5.01 0.82
CA LEU A 59 -3.36 -5.14 -0.52
C LEU A 59 -2.97 -6.49 -1.13
N ALA A 60 -1.70 -6.88 -1.00
CA ALA A 60 -1.16 -8.11 -1.56
C ALA A 60 -1.92 -9.37 -1.05
N ASN A 61 -2.32 -9.39 0.22
CA ASN A 61 -3.08 -10.49 0.82
C ASN A 61 -4.58 -10.38 0.51
N LEU A 62 -5.10 -9.16 0.45
CA LEU A 62 -6.49 -8.90 0.08
C LEU A 62 -6.77 -9.33 -1.37
N LEU A 63 -5.87 -9.01 -2.31
CA LEU A 63 -5.95 -9.45 -3.71
C LEU A 63 -5.88 -10.98 -3.81
N GLU A 64 -4.94 -11.61 -3.10
CA GLU A 64 -4.78 -13.07 -3.11
C GLU A 64 -6.05 -13.81 -2.68
N ARG A 65 -6.78 -13.27 -1.71
CA ARG A 65 -8.01 -13.89 -1.19
C ARG A 65 -9.29 -13.34 -1.82
N PHE A 66 -9.18 -12.44 -2.79
CA PHE A 66 -10.34 -11.69 -3.29
C PHE A 66 -11.34 -12.59 -4.01
N HIS A 67 -10.85 -13.51 -4.84
CA HIS A 67 -11.66 -14.52 -5.52
C HIS A 67 -12.41 -15.46 -4.55
N LEU A 68 -11.94 -15.61 -3.31
CA LEU A 68 -12.62 -16.43 -2.29
C LEU A 68 -13.63 -15.64 -1.46
N THR A 69 -13.33 -14.36 -1.22
CA THR A 69 -14.10 -13.53 -0.28
C THR A 69 -15.20 -12.72 -0.96
N HIS A 70 -15.05 -12.43 -2.25
CA HIS A 70 -15.95 -11.60 -3.04
C HIS A 70 -16.35 -12.25 -4.37
N ALA A 71 -16.28 -13.59 -4.46
CA ALA A 71 -16.61 -14.36 -5.67
C ALA A 71 -17.97 -13.94 -6.28
N GLU A 72 -18.98 -13.76 -5.44
CA GLU A 72 -20.34 -13.40 -5.85
C GLU A 72 -20.47 -12.00 -6.46
N GLN A 73 -19.44 -11.16 -6.32
CA GLN A 73 -19.40 -9.78 -6.80
C GLN A 73 -18.43 -9.60 -7.97
N LEU A 74 -17.85 -10.70 -8.46
CA LEU A 74 -16.87 -10.75 -9.54
C LEU A 74 -17.45 -11.51 -10.74
N GLU A 75 -17.04 -11.08 -11.93
CA GLU A 75 -17.31 -11.85 -13.15
C GLU A 75 -16.39 -13.08 -13.22
N GLU A 76 -16.76 -14.10 -13.99
CA GLU A 76 -16.01 -15.37 -14.10
C GLU A 76 -14.55 -15.15 -14.56
N ASP A 77 -14.33 -14.24 -15.50
CA ASP A 77 -12.98 -13.87 -15.97
C ASP A 77 -12.17 -13.10 -14.91
N GLU A 78 -12.84 -12.34 -14.05
CA GLU A 78 -12.20 -11.62 -12.94
C GLU A 78 -11.77 -12.59 -11.84
N ILE A 79 -12.64 -13.56 -11.50
CA ILE A 79 -12.32 -14.65 -10.58
C ILE A 79 -11.06 -15.39 -11.03
N GLU A 80 -10.98 -15.73 -12.32
CA GLU A 80 -9.83 -16.43 -12.88
C GLU A 80 -8.53 -15.62 -12.72
N LYS A 81 -8.55 -14.31 -13.01
CA LYS A 81 -7.38 -13.43 -12.84
C LYS A 81 -6.89 -13.40 -11.39
N PHE A 82 -7.80 -13.30 -10.42
CA PHE A 82 -7.44 -13.32 -9.00
C PHE A 82 -6.93 -14.68 -8.54
N ALA A 83 -7.48 -15.79 -9.06
CA ALA A 83 -7.01 -17.14 -8.77
C ALA A 83 -5.59 -17.38 -9.34
N GLN A 84 -5.34 -16.96 -10.58
CA GLN A 84 -4.01 -17.01 -11.20
C GLN A 84 -2.98 -16.20 -10.40
N PHE A 85 -3.36 -14.99 -9.95
CA PHE A 85 -2.50 -14.18 -9.09
C PHE A 85 -2.16 -14.88 -7.77
N ALA A 86 -3.15 -15.52 -7.13
CA ALA A 86 -2.94 -16.26 -5.89
C ALA A 86 -1.99 -17.45 -6.08
N ASP A 87 -2.18 -18.25 -7.13
CA ASP A 87 -1.29 -19.37 -7.48
C ASP A 87 0.15 -18.91 -7.72
N CYS A 88 0.34 -17.86 -8.53
CA CYS A 88 1.67 -17.29 -8.78
C CYS A 88 2.36 -16.85 -7.48
N ARG A 89 1.63 -16.17 -6.58
CA ARG A 89 2.18 -15.73 -5.29
C ARG A 89 2.53 -16.89 -4.37
N GLN A 90 1.72 -17.93 -4.34
CA GLN A 90 2.01 -19.12 -3.55
C GLN A 90 3.29 -19.81 -4.05
N ARG A 91 3.40 -20.04 -5.36
CA ARG A 91 4.59 -20.63 -5.98
C ARG A 91 5.85 -19.82 -5.71
N LEU A 92 5.74 -18.48 -5.73
CA LEU A 92 6.85 -17.60 -5.38
C LEU A 92 7.29 -17.77 -3.91
N ARG A 93 6.35 -17.91 -2.97
CA ARG A 93 6.69 -18.17 -1.55
C ARG A 93 7.39 -19.52 -1.37
N GLU A 94 6.89 -20.56 -2.03
CA GLU A 94 7.49 -21.90 -2.00
C GLU A 94 8.91 -21.88 -2.58
N PHE A 95 9.13 -21.10 -3.64
CA PHE A 95 10.45 -20.92 -4.25
C PHE A 95 11.45 -20.21 -3.33
N VAL A 96 11.07 -19.10 -2.71
CA VAL A 96 11.93 -18.36 -1.76
C VAL A 96 12.35 -19.25 -0.57
N LEU A 97 11.48 -20.19 -0.17
CA LEU A 97 11.76 -21.13 0.92
C LEU A 97 12.66 -22.31 0.50
N THR A 98 12.82 -22.60 -0.80
CA THR A 98 13.50 -23.81 -1.31
C THR A 98 14.72 -23.55 -2.20
N GLY A 99 14.89 -22.34 -2.75
CA GLY A 99 15.93 -22.02 -3.74
C GLY A 99 17.34 -21.84 -3.14
N THR A 100 18.15 -22.90 -3.13
CA THR A 100 19.59 -22.86 -2.77
C THR A 100 20.54 -23.02 -3.96
N ASP A 101 20.06 -22.90 -5.21
CA ASP A 101 20.90 -23.05 -6.41
C ASP A 101 21.19 -21.70 -7.12
N PRO A 102 22.45 -21.24 -7.17
CA PRO A 102 22.86 -19.95 -7.74
C PRO A 102 22.67 -19.79 -9.26
N ASP A 103 22.67 -20.87 -10.04
CA ASP A 103 22.53 -20.79 -11.50
C ASP A 103 21.05 -20.78 -11.93
N VAL A 104 20.21 -21.47 -11.17
CA VAL A 104 18.73 -21.37 -11.23
C VAL A 104 18.29 -19.93 -10.92
N MET A 105 18.87 -19.33 -9.88
CA MET A 105 18.62 -17.93 -9.50
C MET A 105 18.84 -16.94 -10.65
N ARG A 106 19.81 -17.13 -11.56
CA ARG A 106 20.16 -16.12 -12.57
C ARG A 106 19.26 -16.19 -13.82
N ALA A 107 18.89 -17.39 -14.27
CA ALA A 107 17.94 -17.59 -15.37
C ALA A 107 16.51 -17.23 -14.93
N GLU A 108 16.14 -17.66 -13.72
CA GLU A 108 14.82 -17.38 -13.15
C GLU A 108 14.70 -15.95 -12.63
N HIS A 109 15.79 -15.23 -12.35
CA HIS A 109 15.73 -13.78 -12.07
C HIS A 109 15.21 -12.98 -13.27
N SER A 110 15.53 -13.39 -14.50
CA SER A 110 14.94 -12.76 -15.69
C SER A 110 13.46 -13.11 -15.84
N GLU A 111 13.06 -14.32 -15.46
CA GLU A 111 11.66 -14.76 -15.48
C GLU A 111 10.85 -14.09 -14.35
N LEU A 112 11.45 -13.88 -13.18
CA LEU A 112 10.95 -13.08 -12.06
C LEU A 112 10.81 -11.61 -12.42
N LEU A 113 11.78 -11.00 -13.12
CA LEU A 113 11.70 -9.62 -13.62
C LEU A 113 10.66 -9.49 -14.75
N MET A 114 10.49 -10.52 -15.59
CA MET A 114 9.43 -10.57 -16.60
C MET A 114 8.06 -10.80 -15.97
N LEU A 115 7.97 -11.63 -14.94
CA LEU A 115 6.82 -11.77 -14.06
C LEU A 115 6.52 -10.43 -13.41
N GLU A 116 7.46 -9.73 -12.77
CA GLU A 116 7.25 -8.39 -12.17
C GLU A 116 6.72 -7.37 -13.20
N ARG A 117 7.21 -7.38 -14.44
CA ARG A 117 6.74 -6.49 -15.52
C ARG A 117 5.36 -6.84 -16.06
N ASN A 118 5.06 -8.12 -16.29
CA ASN A 118 3.74 -8.57 -16.75
C ASN A 118 2.70 -8.47 -15.61
N THR A 119 3.15 -8.76 -14.40
CA THR A 119 2.44 -8.57 -13.13
C THR A 119 2.15 -7.09 -12.90
N SER A 120 2.93 -6.12 -13.40
CA SER A 120 2.57 -4.69 -13.24
C SER A 120 1.25 -4.33 -13.96
N LYS A 121 1.04 -4.80 -15.20
CA LYS A 121 -0.23 -4.58 -15.92
C LYS A 121 -1.37 -5.38 -15.31
N LEU A 122 -1.12 -6.64 -14.96
CA LEU A 122 -2.12 -7.49 -14.31
C LEU A 122 -2.50 -6.95 -12.92
N ILE A 123 -1.54 -6.55 -12.09
CA ILE A 123 -1.77 -5.91 -10.79
C ILE A 123 -2.58 -4.65 -10.96
N LYS A 124 -2.28 -3.79 -11.95
CA LYS A 124 -3.10 -2.59 -12.17
C LYS A 124 -4.56 -2.97 -12.41
N GLN A 125 -4.82 -3.93 -13.28
CA GLN A 125 -6.18 -4.44 -13.53
C GLN A 125 -6.83 -5.04 -12.27
N LEU A 126 -6.11 -5.87 -11.53
CA LEU A 126 -6.61 -6.48 -10.28
C LEU A 126 -6.92 -5.41 -9.22
N VAL A 127 -6.08 -4.37 -9.12
CA VAL A 127 -6.28 -3.24 -8.21
C VAL A 127 -7.48 -2.41 -8.63
N ASP A 128 -7.68 -2.18 -9.93
CA ASP A 128 -8.86 -1.45 -10.44
C ASP A 128 -10.15 -2.21 -10.12
N ILE A 129 -10.18 -3.53 -10.35
CA ILE A 129 -11.32 -4.40 -10.00
C ILE A 129 -11.52 -4.41 -8.47
N PHE A 130 -10.44 -4.55 -7.71
CA PHE A 130 -10.47 -4.53 -6.26
C PHE A 130 -11.06 -3.21 -5.74
N ILE A 131 -10.61 -2.05 -6.22
CA ILE A 131 -11.12 -0.75 -5.79
C ILE A 131 -12.61 -0.61 -6.14
N ARG A 132 -13.04 -1.11 -7.31
CA ARG A 132 -14.44 -1.08 -7.75
C ARG A 132 -15.35 -1.91 -6.84
N VAL A 133 -14.92 -3.11 -6.46
CA VAL A 133 -15.72 -4.08 -5.69
C VAL A 133 -15.58 -3.86 -4.19
N TYR A 134 -14.36 -3.82 -3.66
CA TYR A 134 -14.06 -3.63 -2.24
C TYR A 134 -14.39 -2.21 -1.75
N LYS A 135 -14.30 -1.21 -2.63
CA LYS A 135 -14.54 0.22 -2.34
C LYS A 135 -13.78 0.68 -1.09
N PRO A 136 -12.44 0.57 -1.07
CA PRO A 136 -11.64 1.02 0.06
C PRO A 136 -11.87 2.51 0.33
N ASN A 137 -11.87 2.89 1.60
CA ASN A 137 -12.04 4.29 2.00
C ASN A 137 -10.96 4.78 2.97
N VAL A 138 -10.12 3.88 3.47
CA VAL A 138 -8.92 4.21 4.24
C VAL A 138 -7.71 3.56 3.58
N PHE A 139 -6.70 4.36 3.27
CA PHE A 139 -5.48 3.93 2.62
C PHE A 139 -4.32 4.09 3.61
N LEU A 140 -3.59 3.00 3.84
CA LEU A 140 -2.48 2.93 4.81
C LEU A 140 -1.18 2.67 4.06
N CYS A 141 -0.17 3.53 4.17
CA CYS A 141 1.11 3.27 3.53
C CYS A 141 2.22 4.12 4.14
N THR A 142 3.47 3.90 3.75
CA THR A 142 4.53 4.86 4.08
C THR A 142 4.44 6.09 3.20
N VAL A 143 5.13 7.19 3.57
CA VAL A 143 5.20 8.40 2.75
C VAL A 143 5.82 8.11 1.39
N ALA A 144 6.87 7.28 1.34
CA ALA A 144 7.48 6.84 0.09
C ALA A 144 6.47 6.07 -0.80
N SER A 145 5.71 5.14 -0.20
CA SER A 145 4.66 4.42 -0.91
C SER A 145 3.55 5.34 -1.39
N ALA A 146 3.12 6.32 -0.58
CA ALA A 146 2.10 7.30 -0.95
C ALA A 146 2.52 8.08 -2.21
N LEU A 147 3.76 8.56 -2.25
CA LEU A 147 4.32 9.28 -3.39
C LEU A 147 4.49 8.38 -4.63
N ASN A 148 4.70 7.08 -4.47
CA ASN A 148 4.78 6.17 -5.61
C ASN A 148 3.40 5.84 -6.17
N ILE A 149 2.44 5.46 -5.31
CA ILE A 149 1.11 5.01 -5.77
C ILE A 149 0.25 6.15 -6.32
N THR A 150 0.51 7.40 -5.92
CA THR A 150 -0.19 8.59 -6.43
C THR A 150 0.58 9.35 -7.51
N ALA A 151 1.73 8.81 -7.96
CA ALA A 151 2.46 9.40 -9.08
C ALA A 151 1.66 9.26 -10.39
N PRO A 152 1.99 10.02 -11.45
CA PRO A 152 1.52 9.70 -12.79
C PRO A 152 1.79 8.22 -13.11
N GLU A 153 0.79 7.52 -13.66
CA GLU A 153 0.80 6.07 -13.91
C GLU A 153 0.82 5.16 -12.67
N GLY A 154 0.83 5.73 -11.46
CA GLY A 154 0.71 4.99 -10.20
C GLY A 154 -0.65 4.29 -10.05
N LEU A 155 -0.73 3.34 -9.13
CA LEU A 155 -1.94 2.52 -8.89
C LEU A 155 -3.18 3.34 -8.52
N LEU A 156 -2.99 4.55 -7.97
CA LEU A 156 -4.07 5.45 -7.54
C LEU A 156 -4.00 6.80 -8.26
N SER A 157 -3.41 6.86 -9.46
CA SER A 157 -3.31 8.10 -10.25
C SER A 157 -4.66 8.76 -10.48
N ASP A 158 -5.71 7.95 -10.62
CA ASP A 158 -7.05 8.41 -11.03
C ASP A 158 -7.92 8.79 -9.81
N CYS A 159 -7.38 8.72 -8.60
CA CYS A 159 -8.10 9.00 -7.35
C CYS A 159 -7.91 10.43 -6.83
N TYR A 160 -7.30 11.34 -7.60
CA TYR A 160 -6.88 12.68 -7.15
C TYR A 160 -8.00 13.49 -6.46
N GLU A 161 -9.23 13.46 -7.00
CA GLU A 161 -10.35 14.25 -6.47
C GLU A 161 -11.08 13.59 -5.28
N ARG A 162 -10.77 12.33 -4.98
CA ARG A 162 -11.50 11.55 -3.96
C ARG A 162 -10.91 11.69 -2.57
N TRP A 163 -9.72 12.27 -2.42
CA TRP A 163 -9.05 12.43 -1.13
C TRP A 163 -9.70 13.53 -0.29
N ALA A 164 -10.39 13.14 0.79
CA ALA A 164 -10.92 14.10 1.76
C ALA A 164 -9.83 14.59 2.72
N SER A 165 -9.02 13.65 3.21
CA SER A 165 -8.13 13.88 4.34
C SER A 165 -6.84 13.09 4.20
N VAL A 166 -5.72 13.70 4.58
CA VAL A 166 -4.40 13.07 4.68
C VAL A 166 -3.91 13.23 6.11
N LEU A 167 -3.70 12.11 6.80
CA LEU A 167 -3.13 12.05 8.15
C LEU A 167 -1.67 11.61 8.02
N LEU A 168 -0.75 12.50 8.36
CA LEU A 168 0.69 12.25 8.29
C LEU A 168 1.23 12.13 9.70
N ASP A 169 1.56 10.91 10.11
CA ASP A 169 2.19 10.62 11.39
C ASP A 169 3.71 10.71 11.27
N GLU A 170 4.38 11.05 12.37
CA GLU A 170 5.83 11.30 12.42
C GLU A 170 6.29 12.39 11.41
N ALA A 171 5.46 13.42 11.19
CA ALA A 171 5.70 14.46 10.19
C ALA A 171 7.01 15.22 10.36
N LEU A 172 7.52 15.31 11.58
CA LEU A 172 8.79 15.97 11.89
C LEU A 172 10.01 15.18 11.41
N MET A 173 9.84 13.90 11.06
CA MET A 173 10.89 13.07 10.46
C MET A 173 10.99 13.26 8.94
N LEU A 174 10.13 14.09 8.33
CA LEU A 174 10.17 14.36 6.89
C LEU A 174 11.06 15.55 6.54
N PRO A 175 11.89 15.42 5.49
CA PRO A 175 12.47 16.58 4.83
C PRO A 175 11.37 17.51 4.28
N GLU A 176 11.58 18.81 4.37
CA GLU A 176 10.60 19.82 3.92
C GLU A 176 10.16 19.61 2.46
N ALA A 177 11.09 19.27 1.57
CA ALA A 177 10.79 18.98 0.17
C ALA A 177 9.78 17.82 0.01
N VAL A 178 9.87 16.79 0.85
CA VAL A 178 8.95 15.65 0.83
C VAL A 178 7.58 16.07 1.35
N LEU A 179 7.52 16.89 2.41
CA LEU A 179 6.28 17.43 2.94
C LEU A 179 5.57 18.32 1.90
N ILE A 180 6.29 19.24 1.26
CA ILE A 180 5.75 20.09 0.19
C ILE A 180 5.21 19.23 -0.96
N THR A 181 5.94 18.20 -1.34
CA THR A 181 5.50 17.27 -2.40
C THR A 181 4.20 16.57 -2.01
N MET A 182 4.08 16.08 -0.77
CA MET A 182 2.84 15.49 -0.25
C MET A 182 1.69 16.49 -0.30
N LEU A 183 1.87 17.70 0.24
CA LEU A 183 0.82 18.73 0.23
C LEU A 183 0.40 19.11 -1.20
N SER A 184 1.35 19.17 -2.14
CA SER A 184 1.06 19.42 -3.55
C SER A 184 0.36 18.25 -4.26
N ARG A 185 0.53 17.01 -3.78
CA ARG A 185 -0.17 15.83 -4.32
C ARG A 185 -1.62 15.76 -3.86
N PHE A 186 -1.95 16.34 -2.71
CA PHE A 186 -3.28 16.24 -2.09
C PHE A 186 -3.90 17.62 -1.80
N GLN A 187 -3.79 18.55 -2.76
CA GLN A 187 -4.19 19.97 -2.60
C GLN A 187 -5.65 20.17 -2.18
N ASN A 188 -6.54 19.25 -2.57
CA ASN A 188 -7.96 19.33 -2.26
C ASN A 188 -8.36 18.63 -0.95
N SER A 189 -7.39 18.15 -0.18
CA SER A 189 -7.61 17.39 1.05
C SER A 189 -7.27 18.20 2.31
N CYS A 190 -7.92 17.87 3.42
CA CYS A 190 -7.51 18.35 4.74
C CYS A 190 -6.28 17.56 5.21
N SER A 191 -5.14 18.25 5.35
CA SER A 191 -3.91 17.65 5.83
C SER A 191 -3.75 17.84 7.34
N THR A 192 -3.61 16.75 8.08
CA THR A 192 -3.26 16.78 9.51
C THR A 192 -1.85 16.22 9.68
N LEU A 193 -0.96 17.02 10.28
CA LEU A 193 0.42 16.64 10.55
C LEU A 193 0.55 16.34 12.05
N ASN A 194 0.92 15.11 12.38
CA ASN A 194 1.22 14.70 13.74
C ASN A 194 2.73 14.45 13.89
N GLY A 195 3.31 14.92 14.98
CA GLY A 195 4.72 14.72 15.24
C GLY A 195 5.09 15.19 16.65
N ASP A 196 6.08 14.54 17.24
CA ASP A 196 6.62 14.89 18.55
C ASP A 196 7.96 15.61 18.38
N SER A 197 8.02 16.89 18.74
CA SER A 197 9.22 17.73 18.63
C SER A 197 10.36 17.29 19.54
N LYS A 198 10.14 16.30 20.41
CA LYS A 198 11.16 15.69 21.27
C LYS A 198 11.71 14.37 20.70
N GLN A 199 11.16 13.86 19.59
CA GLN A 199 11.63 12.64 18.93
C GLN A 199 12.65 12.94 17.81
N LEU A 200 13.28 11.88 17.29
CA LEU A 200 14.46 11.94 16.41
C LEU A 200 14.25 12.84 15.17
N PRO A 201 15.24 13.69 14.82
CA PRO A 201 15.21 14.44 13.57
C PRO A 201 15.35 13.52 12.34
N PRO A 202 15.00 14.00 11.12
CA PRO A 202 15.19 13.24 9.89
C PRO A 202 16.64 12.80 9.70
N SER A 203 16.89 11.55 9.32
CA SER A 203 18.24 11.08 9.01
C SER A 203 18.70 11.65 7.67
N SER A 204 19.38 12.81 7.67
CA SER A 204 20.02 13.35 6.47
C SER A 204 21.39 12.69 6.25
N THR A 205 21.49 11.75 5.31
CA THR A 205 22.78 11.32 4.78
C THR A 205 23.24 12.29 3.69
N ALA A 206 23.65 13.49 4.09
CA ALA A 206 24.40 14.39 3.23
C ALA A 206 25.65 14.81 4.01
N PRO A 207 26.87 14.44 3.59
CA PRO A 207 28.05 15.04 4.17
C PRO A 207 28.01 16.53 3.85
N MET A 208 28.06 17.37 4.89
CA MET A 208 28.38 18.77 4.71
C MET A 208 29.83 18.85 4.24
N SER A 209 30.03 19.02 2.93
CA SER A 209 31.31 19.41 2.36
C SER A 209 31.57 20.85 2.80
N GLY A 210 32.38 21.01 3.85
CA GLY A 210 33.02 22.27 4.22
C GLY A 210 34.44 22.31 3.68
#